data_AF-A0A6G3WHW9-F1
#
_entry.id   AF-A0A6G3WHW9-F1
#
_cell.length_a   1.000
_cell.length_b   1.000
_cell.length_c   1.000
_cell.angle_alpha   90.00
_cell.angle_beta   90.00
_cell.angle_gamma   90.00
#
_symmetry.space_group_name_H-M   'P 1'
#
loop_
_entity.id
_entity.type
_entity.pdbx_description
1 polymer ?
#
loop_
_entity_poly.entity_id
_entity_poly.type
_entity_poly.pdbx_seq_one_letter_code
_entity_poly.pdbx_strand_id
1 'polypeptide(L)'
;LVTGVAFGLIGLELHSVFGTADGHALEMVGWGLAIVAVVVGVRLLWLLPATWLAKRLHTRRDVSEEIPTSWRETVVMWWAGMRGVASVALALAVPLETDDGQPFPGRDEIIFIAFAVIMATLVFQGLTLPWLVRKLRVGADTEAEEALERDLAVRAAKAAKYRLKEIQEVEEFPEEVMERLQRAAYDIGARISPDMVDEERREAYAQRAERFKAISRVQREMMSAARHEVLSARSEPGSDPEVVDRVLRYL
;
A
#
# COMPACT_ATOMS: atom_id res chain seq x y z
N LEU A 1 -21.21 0.59 -13.84
CA LEU A 1 -22.44 0.52 -14.66
C LEU A 1 -22.63 -0.87 -15.27
N VAL A 2 -21.69 -1.38 -16.08
CA VAL A 2 -21.78 -2.72 -16.71
C VAL A 2 -21.97 -3.86 -15.71
N THR A 3 -21.24 -3.86 -14.59
CA THR A 3 -21.36 -4.86 -13.54
C THR A 3 -22.73 -4.85 -12.86
N GLY A 4 -23.26 -3.68 -12.52
CA GLY A 4 -24.60 -3.55 -11.93
C GLY A 4 -25.71 -4.06 -12.86
N VAL A 5 -25.59 -3.81 -14.17
CA VAL A 5 -26.53 -4.33 -15.18
C VAL A 5 -26.43 -5.85 -15.29
N ALA A 6 -25.21 -6.42 -15.31
CA ALA A 6 -25.02 -7.86 -15.38
C ALA A 6 -25.57 -8.58 -14.14
N PHE A 7 -25.38 -8.01 -12.95
CA PHE A 7 -26.00 -8.52 -11.71
C PHE A 7 -27.53 -8.42 -11.74
N GLY A 8 -28.08 -7.33 -12.29
CA GLY A 8 -29.52 -7.16 -12.46
C GLY A 8 -30.12 -8.18 -13.43
N LEU A 9 -29.46 -8.45 -14.57
CA LEU A 9 -29.89 -9.44 -15.55
C LEU A 9 -29.89 -10.85 -14.99
N ILE A 10 -28.84 -11.24 -14.26
CA ILE A 10 -28.78 -12.56 -13.62
C ILE A 10 -29.85 -12.68 -12.52
N GLY A 11 -30.08 -11.62 -11.74
CA GLY A 11 -31.15 -11.60 -10.75
C GLY A 11 -32.54 -11.80 -11.36
N LEU A 12 -32.74 -11.37 -12.61
CA LEU A 12 -34.00 -11.51 -13.34
C LEU A 12 -34.19 -12.93 -13.92
N GLU A 13 -33.13 -13.57 -14.43
CA GLU A 13 -33.16 -15.00 -14.80
C GLU A 13 -33.43 -15.90 -13.59
N LEU A 14 -32.98 -15.50 -12.39
CA LEU A 14 -33.25 -16.27 -11.17
C LEU A 14 -34.74 -16.30 -10.82
N HIS A 15 -35.47 -15.19 -11.05
CA HIS A 15 -36.91 -15.14 -10.79
C HIS A 15 -37.68 -16.13 -11.68
N SER A 16 -37.25 -16.36 -12.93
CA SER A 16 -37.89 -17.35 -13.81
C SER A 16 -37.58 -18.79 -13.39
N VAL A 17 -36.45 -19.07 -12.76
CA VAL A 17 -36.10 -20.41 -12.25
C VAL A 17 -36.91 -20.74 -11.00
N PHE A 18 -37.05 -19.79 -10.05
CA PHE A 18 -37.84 -20.00 -8.84
C PHE A 18 -39.36 -20.11 -9.09
N GLY A 19 -39.88 -19.50 -10.17
CA GLY A 19 -41.29 -19.61 -10.55
C GLY A 19 -41.72 -21.01 -11.02
N THR A 20 -40.78 -21.93 -11.23
CA THR A 20 -41.04 -23.26 -11.84
C THR A 20 -40.80 -24.42 -10.85
N ALA A 21 -40.32 -24.14 -9.64
CA ALA A 21 -39.90 -25.15 -8.67
C ALA A 21 -40.93 -25.40 -7.55
N ASP A 22 -42.16 -25.76 -7.92
CA ASP A 22 -43.16 -26.27 -6.97
C ASP A 22 -42.83 -27.73 -6.60
N GLY A 23 -42.17 -27.94 -5.45
CA GLY A 23 -42.14 -29.23 -4.75
C GLY A 23 -40.78 -29.79 -4.31
N HIS A 24 -39.66 -29.41 -4.94
CA HIS A 24 -38.31 -29.94 -4.65
C HIS A 24 -37.31 -28.89 -4.10
N ALA A 25 -37.81 -27.72 -3.68
CA ALA A 25 -36.99 -26.58 -3.27
C ALA A 25 -36.00 -26.90 -2.11
N LEU A 26 -36.39 -27.76 -1.17
CA LEU A 26 -35.53 -28.14 -0.03
C LEU A 26 -34.32 -28.99 -0.44
N GLU A 27 -34.49 -29.89 -1.41
CA GLU A 27 -33.42 -30.78 -1.88
C GLU A 27 -32.43 -30.02 -2.78
N MET A 28 -32.94 -29.10 -3.61
CA MET A 28 -32.13 -28.15 -4.38
C MET A 28 -31.32 -27.19 -3.49
N VAL A 29 -31.90 -26.72 -2.38
CA VAL A 29 -31.18 -25.92 -1.38
C VAL A 29 -30.07 -26.73 -0.72
N GLY A 30 -30.30 -28.01 -0.44
CA GLY A 30 -29.27 -28.92 0.11
C GLY A 30 -28.06 -29.07 -0.82
N TRP A 31 -28.29 -29.32 -2.10
CA TRP A 31 -27.23 -29.38 -3.11
C TRP A 31 -26.53 -28.04 -3.32
N GLY A 32 -27.28 -26.93 -3.35
CA GLY A 32 -26.72 -25.58 -3.41
C GLY A 32 -25.79 -25.28 -2.24
N LEU A 33 -26.20 -25.63 -1.01
CA LEU A 33 -25.38 -25.48 0.18
C LEU A 33 -24.12 -26.35 0.14
N ALA A 34 -24.24 -27.60 -0.32
CA ALA A 34 -23.11 -28.52 -0.47
C ALA A 34 -22.09 -27.96 -1.48
N ILE A 35 -22.54 -27.44 -2.62
CA ILE A 35 -21.65 -26.85 -3.63
C ILE A 35 -20.98 -25.59 -3.08
N VAL A 36 -21.73 -24.72 -2.39
CA VAL A 36 -21.15 -23.55 -1.71
C VAL A 36 -20.07 -23.99 -0.71
N ALA A 37 -20.34 -25.02 0.09
CA ALA A 37 -19.38 -25.54 1.05
C ALA A 37 -18.12 -26.11 0.37
N VAL A 38 -18.28 -26.85 -0.74
CA VAL A 38 -17.15 -27.36 -1.54
C VAL A 38 -16.34 -26.21 -2.12
N VAL A 39 -16.98 -25.21 -2.72
CA VAL A 39 -16.28 -24.05 -3.32
C VAL A 39 -15.52 -23.26 -2.25
N VAL A 40 -16.15 -23.02 -1.10
CA VAL A 40 -15.50 -22.35 0.04
C VAL A 40 -14.34 -23.20 0.57
N GLY A 41 -14.53 -24.53 0.66
CA GLY A 41 -13.51 -25.48 1.11
C GLY A 41 -12.30 -25.53 0.18
N VAL A 42 -12.51 -25.65 -1.13
CA VAL A 42 -11.45 -25.60 -2.16
C VAL A 42 -10.70 -24.28 -2.06
N ARG A 43 -11.41 -23.18 -1.88
CA ARG A 43 -10.79 -21.85 -1.73
C ARG A 43 -9.93 -21.77 -0.47
N LEU A 44 -10.42 -22.29 0.66
CA LEU A 44 -9.67 -22.34 1.92
C LEU A 44 -8.43 -23.25 1.80
N LEU A 45 -8.57 -24.36 1.07
CA LEU A 45 -7.48 -25.28 0.77
C LEU A 45 -6.36 -24.65 -0.05
N TRP A 46 -6.67 -23.72 -0.97
CA TRP A 46 -5.65 -22.95 -1.72
C TRP A 46 -5.07 -21.78 -0.91
N LEU A 47 -5.81 -21.24 0.05
CA LEU A 47 -5.34 -20.14 0.91
C LEU A 47 -4.24 -20.61 1.88
N LEU A 48 -4.32 -21.83 2.40
CA LEU A 48 -3.36 -22.39 3.36
C LEU A 48 -1.91 -22.58 2.79
N PRO A 49 -1.71 -23.11 1.57
CA PRO A 49 -0.40 -23.14 0.92
C PRO A 49 0.13 -21.76 0.57
N ALA A 50 -0.73 -20.85 0.09
CA ALA A 50 -0.32 -19.50 -0.30
C ALA A 50 0.18 -18.70 0.91
N THR A 51 -0.51 -18.83 2.03
CA THR A 51 -0.13 -18.23 3.31
C THR A 51 1.19 -18.80 3.85
N TRP A 52 1.41 -20.12 3.71
CA TRP A 52 2.67 -20.76 4.06
C TRP A 52 3.83 -20.34 3.13
N LEU A 53 3.56 -20.23 1.83
CA LEU A 53 4.54 -19.83 0.82
C LEU A 53 4.99 -18.37 0.97
N ALA A 54 4.05 -17.45 1.22
CA ALA A 54 4.35 -16.05 1.52
C ALA A 54 5.28 -15.93 2.75
N LYS A 55 4.98 -16.68 3.82
CA LYS A 55 5.83 -16.72 5.02
C LYS A 55 7.24 -17.24 4.73
N ARG A 56 7.36 -18.26 3.87
CA ARG A 56 8.65 -18.84 3.46
C ARG A 56 9.47 -17.90 2.57
N LEU A 57 8.82 -17.08 1.75
CA LEU A 57 9.47 -16.12 0.85
C LEU A 57 9.97 -14.88 1.62
N HIS A 58 9.22 -14.41 2.62
CA HIS A 58 9.65 -13.28 3.48
C HIS A 58 10.89 -13.60 4.32
N THR A 59 11.07 -14.83 4.79
CA THR A 59 12.31 -15.23 5.50
C THR A 59 13.57 -15.12 4.63
N ARG A 60 13.45 -14.98 3.31
CA ARG A 60 14.58 -15.00 2.37
C ARG A 60 14.95 -13.64 1.77
N ARG A 61 14.20 -12.57 2.04
CA ARG A 61 14.40 -11.30 1.32
C ARG A 61 14.28 -10.08 2.25
N ASP A 62 15.45 -9.61 2.67
CA ASP A 62 15.70 -8.37 3.39
C ASP A 62 15.72 -7.21 2.37
N VAL A 63 14.55 -6.85 1.82
CA VAL A 63 14.46 -5.80 0.79
C VAL A 63 13.39 -4.79 1.18
N SER A 64 13.87 -3.57 1.41
CA SER A 64 13.18 -2.28 1.59
C SER A 64 12.21 -1.91 0.45
N GLU A 65 11.17 -2.70 0.21
CA GLU A 65 10.05 -2.29 -0.63
C GLU A 65 8.73 -2.42 0.14
N GLU A 66 7.88 -1.41 -0.06
CA GLU A 66 6.55 -1.16 0.49
C GLU A 66 5.52 -2.25 0.09
N ILE A 67 5.87 -3.51 0.32
CA ILE A 67 5.05 -4.68 0.06
C ILE A 67 4.39 -5.06 1.39
N PRO A 68 3.06 -5.31 1.43
CA PRO A 68 2.30 -5.52 2.67
C PRO A 68 3.05 -6.41 3.65
N THR A 69 3.53 -5.78 4.71
CA THR A 69 4.61 -6.24 5.60
C THR A 69 4.15 -7.36 6.53
N SER A 70 2.84 -7.66 6.55
CA SER A 70 2.25 -8.65 7.43
C SER A 70 1.49 -9.74 6.67
N TRP A 71 1.70 -10.99 7.08
CA TRP A 71 0.86 -12.14 6.67
C TRP A 71 -0.64 -11.84 6.81
N ARG A 72 -1.01 -11.00 7.78
CA ARG A 72 -2.38 -10.56 8.04
C ARG A 72 -2.92 -9.70 6.90
N GLU A 73 -2.13 -8.79 6.36
CA GLU A 73 -2.49 -7.96 5.19
C GLU A 73 -2.63 -8.79 3.92
N THR A 74 -1.77 -9.79 3.73
CA THR A 74 -1.90 -10.74 2.60
C THR A 74 -3.22 -11.50 2.68
N VAL A 75 -3.60 -11.98 3.87
CA VAL A 75 -4.88 -12.66 4.10
C VAL A 75 -6.05 -11.73 3.83
N VAL A 76 -6.01 -10.49 4.32
CA VAL A 76 -7.08 -9.50 4.08
C VAL A 76 -7.17 -9.12 2.60
N MET A 77 -6.06 -8.92 1.90
CA MET A 77 -6.01 -8.64 0.46
C MET A 77 -6.61 -9.79 -0.36
N TRP A 78 -6.25 -11.03 -0.05
CA TRP A 78 -6.85 -12.23 -0.65
C TRP A 78 -8.34 -12.37 -0.34
N TRP A 79 -8.75 -11.98 0.87
CA TRP A 79 -10.15 -12.01 1.30
C TRP A 79 -10.98 -10.91 0.63
N ALA A 80 -10.41 -9.74 0.40
CA ALA A 80 -11.01 -8.56 -0.22
C ALA A 80 -10.98 -8.57 -1.76
N GLY A 81 -10.26 -9.51 -2.39
CA GLY A 81 -10.07 -9.56 -3.84
C GLY A 81 -11.37 -9.45 -4.65
N MET A 82 -11.29 -8.75 -5.79
CA MET A 82 -12.41 -8.44 -6.70
C MET A 82 -13.17 -9.70 -7.10
N ARG A 83 -14.36 -9.90 -6.54
CA ARG A 83 -15.24 -11.03 -6.85
C ARG A 83 -16.50 -10.53 -7.54
N GLY A 84 -16.96 -11.31 -8.51
CA GLY A 84 -18.26 -11.12 -9.16
C GLY A 84 -18.17 -11.15 -10.67
N VAL A 85 -17.34 -10.29 -11.27
CA VAL A 85 -17.42 -10.03 -12.72
C VAL A 85 -17.03 -11.24 -13.57
N ALA A 86 -15.94 -11.92 -13.25
CA ALA A 86 -15.49 -13.07 -14.03
C ALA A 86 -16.45 -14.27 -13.92
N SER A 87 -17.00 -14.51 -12.73
CA SER A 87 -17.98 -15.58 -12.52
C SER A 87 -19.32 -15.28 -13.21
N VAL A 88 -19.76 -14.02 -13.17
CA VAL A 88 -20.93 -13.53 -13.92
C VAL A 88 -20.71 -13.68 -15.43
N ALA A 89 -19.53 -13.32 -15.93
CA ALA A 89 -19.20 -13.47 -17.34
C ALA A 89 -19.18 -14.94 -17.77
N LEU A 90 -18.64 -15.85 -16.95
CA LEU A 90 -18.67 -17.29 -17.21
C LEU A 90 -20.09 -17.86 -17.20
N ALA A 91 -20.96 -17.40 -16.31
CA ALA A 91 -22.36 -17.83 -16.28
C ALA A 91 -23.10 -17.39 -17.55
N LEU A 92 -22.85 -16.16 -18.02
CA LEU A 92 -23.43 -15.64 -19.27
C LEU A 92 -22.78 -16.23 -20.53
N ALA A 93 -21.61 -16.86 -20.41
CA ALA A 93 -20.93 -17.53 -21.51
C ALA A 93 -21.48 -18.94 -21.81
N VAL A 94 -22.38 -19.47 -20.97
CA VAL A 94 -23.03 -20.76 -21.23
C VAL A 94 -23.93 -20.63 -22.46
N PRO A 95 -23.71 -21.42 -23.54
CA PRO A 95 -24.49 -21.35 -24.77
C PRO A 95 -25.98 -21.62 -24.51
N LEU A 96 -26.84 -20.95 -25.25
CA LEU A 96 -28.30 -21.21 -25.23
C LEU A 96 -28.63 -22.54 -25.91
N GLU A 97 -27.85 -22.92 -26.92
CA GLU A 97 -28.05 -24.08 -27.76
C GLU A 97 -26.75 -24.87 -27.88
N THR A 98 -26.88 -26.19 -28.03
CA THR A 98 -25.78 -27.11 -28.35
C THR A 98 -25.44 -26.97 -29.84
N ASP A 99 -24.28 -27.45 -30.29
CA ASP A 99 -23.87 -27.43 -31.70
C ASP A 99 -24.89 -28.12 -32.65
N ASP A 100 -25.74 -29.00 -32.11
CA ASP A 100 -26.85 -29.66 -32.80
C ASP A 100 -28.18 -28.86 -32.81
N GLY A 101 -28.19 -27.62 -32.32
CA GLY A 101 -29.37 -26.74 -32.27
C GLY A 101 -30.41 -27.08 -31.18
N GLN A 102 -30.07 -27.98 -30.26
CA GLN A 102 -30.93 -28.35 -29.12
C GLN A 102 -30.66 -27.46 -27.90
N PRO A 103 -31.66 -27.19 -27.03
CA PRO A 103 -31.45 -26.44 -25.79
C PRO A 103 -30.36 -27.09 -24.93
N PHE A 104 -29.48 -26.27 -24.33
CA PHE A 104 -28.38 -26.79 -23.53
C PHE A 104 -28.93 -27.54 -22.29
N PRO A 105 -28.59 -28.83 -22.10
CA PRO A 105 -29.14 -29.62 -21.00
C PRO A 105 -28.61 -29.12 -19.65
N GLY A 106 -29.51 -28.86 -18.70
CA GLY A 106 -29.14 -28.47 -17.34
C GLY A 106 -28.63 -27.03 -17.19
N ARG A 107 -28.87 -26.16 -18.17
CA ARG A 107 -28.42 -24.75 -18.16
C ARG A 107 -28.97 -23.99 -16.95
N ASP A 108 -30.26 -24.14 -16.66
CA ASP A 108 -30.94 -23.41 -15.60
C ASP A 108 -30.39 -23.81 -14.22
N GLU A 109 -30.06 -25.09 -14.03
CA GLU A 109 -29.39 -25.58 -12.84
C GLU A 109 -27.97 -25.02 -12.69
N ILE A 110 -27.19 -24.95 -13.77
CA ILE A 110 -25.84 -24.37 -13.75
C ILE A 110 -25.89 -22.89 -13.38
N ILE A 111 -26.82 -22.14 -13.97
CA ILE A 111 -26.99 -20.70 -13.69
C ILE A 111 -27.45 -20.49 -12.26
N PHE A 112 -28.39 -21.31 -11.78
CA PHE A 112 -28.83 -21.30 -10.40
C PHE A 112 -27.67 -21.54 -9.42
N ILE A 113 -26.86 -22.57 -9.66
CA ILE A 113 -25.70 -22.90 -8.81
C ILE A 113 -24.65 -21.78 -8.86
N ALA A 114 -24.32 -21.28 -10.05
CA ALA A 114 -23.36 -20.19 -10.21
C ALA A 114 -23.81 -18.94 -9.46
N PHE A 115 -25.09 -18.58 -9.56
CA PHE A 115 -25.65 -17.46 -8.82
C PHE A 115 -25.68 -17.70 -7.31
N ALA A 116 -26.11 -18.88 -6.85
CA ALA A 116 -26.12 -19.23 -5.43
C ALA A 116 -24.71 -19.12 -4.82
N VAL A 117 -23.69 -19.60 -5.54
CA VAL A 117 -22.29 -19.47 -5.14
C VAL A 117 -21.84 -18.01 -5.13
N ILE A 118 -22.17 -17.22 -6.15
CA ILE A 118 -21.83 -15.79 -6.20
C ILE A 118 -22.50 -15.04 -5.05
N MET A 119 -23.80 -15.23 -4.83
CA MET A 119 -24.54 -14.56 -3.76
C MET A 119 -24.02 -14.96 -2.38
N ALA A 120 -23.84 -16.27 -2.14
CA ALA A 120 -23.30 -16.76 -0.88
C ALA A 120 -21.88 -16.20 -0.63
N THR A 121 -21.02 -16.18 -1.64
CA THR A 121 -19.66 -15.64 -1.49
C THR A 121 -19.67 -14.13 -1.29
N LEU A 122 -20.45 -13.36 -2.05
CA LEU A 122 -20.56 -11.90 -1.90
C LEU A 122 -21.14 -11.50 -0.54
N VAL A 123 -22.24 -12.12 -0.12
CA VAL A 123 -22.90 -11.81 1.16
C VAL A 123 -22.03 -12.25 2.32
N PHE A 124 -21.59 -13.51 2.34
CA PHE A 124 -20.77 -14.03 3.42
C PHE A 124 -19.45 -13.27 3.52
N GLN A 125 -18.73 -13.07 2.42
CA GLN A 125 -17.43 -12.42 2.46
C GLN A 125 -17.55 -10.92 2.69
N GLY A 126 -18.57 -10.25 2.13
CA GLY A 126 -18.85 -8.84 2.36
C GLY A 126 -19.14 -8.53 3.83
N LEU A 127 -19.94 -9.38 4.49
CA LEU A 127 -20.22 -9.26 5.93
C LEU A 127 -19.05 -9.69 6.82
N THR A 128 -18.25 -10.67 6.38
CA THR A 128 -17.14 -11.21 7.18
C THR A 128 -15.88 -10.32 7.07
N LEU A 129 -15.74 -9.51 6.02
CA LEU A 129 -14.56 -8.67 5.82
C LEU A 129 -14.34 -7.65 6.96
N PRO A 130 -15.33 -6.85 7.41
CA PRO A 130 -15.14 -5.91 8.51
C PRO A 130 -14.77 -6.62 9.83
N TRP A 131 -15.35 -7.80 10.08
CA TRP A 131 -15.01 -8.61 11.24
C TRP A 131 -13.59 -9.16 11.17
N LEU A 132 -13.19 -9.65 9.99
CA LEU A 132 -11.87 -10.23 9.76
C LEU A 132 -10.76 -9.17 9.88
N VAL A 133 -10.98 -7.98 9.31
CA VAL A 133 -10.07 -6.82 9.43
C VAL A 133 -9.89 -6.44 10.91
N ARG A 134 -10.99 -6.31 11.67
CA ARG A 134 -10.93 -6.00 13.11
C ARG A 134 -10.20 -7.08 13.92
N LYS A 135 -10.44 -8.35 13.61
CA LYS A 135 -9.85 -9.47 14.36
C LYS A 135 -8.36 -9.65 14.08
N LEU A 136 -7.94 -9.43 12.84
CA LEU A 136 -6.53 -9.48 12.45
C LEU A 136 -5.78 -8.18 12.74
N ARG A 137 -6.47 -7.12 13.19
CA ARG A 137 -5.87 -5.80 13.49
C ARG A 137 -5.03 -5.24 12.33
N VAL A 138 -5.42 -5.57 11.10
CA VAL A 138 -4.76 -5.05 9.90
C VAL A 138 -5.07 -3.55 9.84
N GLY A 139 -4.03 -2.73 9.96
CA GLY A 139 -4.11 -1.26 10.09
C GLY A 139 -3.95 -0.71 11.52
N ALA A 140 -3.93 -1.54 12.57
CA ALA A 140 -3.69 -1.05 13.94
C ALA A 140 -2.19 -0.97 14.30
N ASP A 141 -1.34 -1.77 13.64
CA ASP A 141 0.11 -1.66 13.80
C ASP A 141 0.62 -0.32 13.24
N THR A 142 -0.05 0.25 12.23
CA THR A 142 0.25 1.59 11.70
C THR A 142 0.08 2.69 12.76
N GLU A 143 -0.97 2.64 13.60
CA GLU A 143 -1.14 3.66 14.65
C GLU A 143 -0.07 3.55 15.76
N ALA A 144 0.32 2.33 16.12
CA ALA A 144 1.36 2.10 17.13
C ALA A 144 2.77 2.46 16.60
N GLU A 145 3.04 2.15 15.34
CA GLU A 145 4.27 2.56 14.65
C GLU A 145 4.32 4.08 14.48
N GLU A 146 3.24 4.73 14.02
CA GLU A 146 3.15 6.19 13.94
C GLU A 146 3.33 6.86 15.31
N ALA A 147 2.74 6.29 16.37
CA ALA A 147 2.90 6.81 17.73
C ALA A 147 4.36 6.70 18.21
N LEU A 148 5.03 5.59 17.88
CA LEU A 148 6.45 5.39 18.18
C LEU A 148 7.33 6.35 17.36
N GLU A 149 7.05 6.52 16.07
CA GLU A 149 7.75 7.49 15.20
C GLU A 149 7.60 8.92 15.72
N ARG A 150 6.40 9.30 16.16
CA ARG A 150 6.14 10.61 16.80
C ARG A 150 6.95 10.77 18.09
N ASP A 151 6.94 9.78 18.98
CA ASP A 151 7.74 9.82 20.22
C ASP A 151 9.24 9.93 19.93
N LEU A 152 9.76 9.16 18.96
CA LEU A 152 11.15 9.24 18.54
C LEU A 152 11.49 10.61 17.91
N ALA A 153 10.60 11.17 17.10
CA ALA A 153 10.74 12.51 16.54
C ALA A 153 10.83 13.60 17.63
N VAL A 154 9.95 13.54 18.64
CA VAL A 154 9.98 14.45 19.81
C VAL A 154 11.32 14.33 20.53
N ARG A 155 11.76 13.10 20.80
CA ARG A 155 13.02 12.84 21.53
C ARG A 155 14.22 13.37 20.76
N ALA A 156 14.26 13.17 19.45
CA ALA A 156 15.33 13.68 18.59
C ALA A 156 15.39 15.21 18.57
N ALA A 157 14.25 15.89 18.38
CA ALA A 157 14.18 17.35 18.41
C ALA A 157 14.57 17.92 19.78
N LYS A 158 14.13 17.27 20.88
CA LYS A 158 14.48 17.67 22.25
C LYS A 158 15.96 17.50 22.52
N ALA A 159 16.57 16.40 22.09
CA ALA A 159 18.01 16.17 22.22
C ALA A 159 18.82 17.22 21.45
N ALA A 160 18.42 17.54 20.21
CA ALA A 160 19.06 18.59 19.41
C ALA A 160 18.96 19.97 20.08
N LYS A 161 17.78 20.33 20.60
CA LYS A 161 17.58 21.59 21.32
C LYS A 161 18.38 21.67 22.61
N TYR A 162 18.47 20.57 23.37
CA TYR A 162 19.27 20.53 24.59
C TYR A 162 20.74 20.73 24.28
N ARG A 163 21.26 20.03 23.27
CA ARG A 163 22.65 20.18 22.82
C ARG A 163 22.94 21.60 22.34
N LEU A 164 22.02 22.22 21.60
CA LEU A 164 22.17 23.62 21.18
C LEU A 164 22.27 24.58 22.39
N LYS A 165 21.48 24.34 23.44
CA LYS A 165 21.52 25.13 24.67
C LYS A 165 22.87 24.99 25.39
N GLU A 166 23.41 23.78 25.48
CA GLU A 166 24.74 23.57 26.06
C GLU A 166 25.84 24.31 25.27
N ILE A 167 25.76 24.32 23.94
CA ILE A 167 26.73 25.06 23.11
C ILE A 167 26.57 26.57 23.35
N GLN A 168 25.35 27.08 23.49
CA GLN A 168 25.09 28.49 23.79
C GLN A 168 25.66 28.93 25.16
N GLU A 169 25.81 28.03 26.11
CA GLU A 169 26.44 28.33 27.42
C GLU A 169 27.96 28.53 27.31
N VAL A 170 28.58 28.04 26.24
CA VAL A 170 30.05 28.06 26.02
C VAL A 170 30.45 29.03 24.90
N GLU A 171 29.62 29.17 23.86
CA GLU A 171 29.85 30.04 22.71
C GLU A 171 28.70 31.02 22.51
N GLU A 172 29.06 32.28 22.30
CA GLU A 172 28.11 33.34 21.94
C GLU A 172 27.98 33.42 20.42
N PHE A 173 26.75 33.24 19.93
CA PHE A 173 26.44 33.37 18.50
C PHE A 173 25.64 34.64 18.24
N PRO A 174 25.81 35.29 17.08
CA PRO A 174 24.91 36.35 16.64
C PRO A 174 23.46 35.86 16.63
N GLU A 175 22.50 36.73 16.97
CA GLU A 175 21.07 36.39 17.04
C GLU A 175 20.57 35.70 15.76
N GLU A 176 21.02 36.17 14.59
CA GLU A 176 20.62 35.61 13.31
C GLU A 176 21.08 34.16 13.11
N VAL A 177 22.27 33.80 13.62
CA VAL A 177 22.81 32.44 13.57
C VAL A 177 22.09 31.56 14.58
N MET A 178 21.83 32.08 15.77
CA MET A 178 21.07 31.38 16.82
C MET A 178 19.66 31.03 16.34
N GLU A 179 18.97 31.96 15.69
CA GLU A 179 17.63 31.72 15.16
C GLU A 179 17.64 30.62 14.08
N ARG A 180 18.67 30.59 13.22
CA ARG A 180 18.86 29.52 12.23
C ARG A 180 19.12 28.16 12.88
N LEU A 181 19.94 28.09 13.92
CA LEU A 181 20.24 26.85 14.64
C LEU A 181 19.03 26.31 15.42
N GLN A 182 18.26 27.20 16.06
CA GLN A 182 17.02 26.81 16.74
C GLN A 182 15.99 26.27 15.75
N ARG A 183 15.85 26.91 14.58
CA ARG A 183 15.00 26.40 13.50
C ARG A 183 15.49 25.04 12.98
N ALA A 184 16.80 24.87 12.78
CA ALA A 184 17.36 23.58 12.36
C ALA A 184 17.10 22.46 13.38
N ALA A 185 17.19 22.75 14.68
CA ALA A 185 16.88 21.77 15.72
C ALA A 185 15.39 21.35 15.73
N TYR A 186 14.49 22.28 15.43
CA TYR A 186 13.06 21.98 15.27
C TYR A 186 12.78 21.15 14.01
N ASP A 187 13.46 21.48 12.90
CA ASP A 187 13.32 20.78 11.61
C ASP A 187 13.73 19.30 11.69
N ILE A 188 14.61 18.92 12.62
CA ILE A 188 14.99 17.52 12.84
C ILE A 188 13.78 16.67 13.22
N GLY A 189 12.94 17.14 14.15
CA GLY A 189 11.71 16.44 14.54
C GLY A 189 10.69 16.39 13.41
N ALA A 190 10.51 17.52 12.72
CA ALA A 190 9.56 17.64 11.61
C ALA A 190 9.95 16.77 10.39
N ARG A 191 11.25 16.49 10.18
CA ARG A 191 11.70 15.54 9.15
C ARG A 191 11.36 14.09 9.46
N ILE A 192 11.29 13.73 10.74
CA ILE A 192 11.01 12.35 11.17
C ILE A 192 9.50 12.12 11.21
N SER A 193 8.72 13.07 11.74
CA SER A 193 7.26 12.95 11.75
C SER A 193 6.56 14.23 11.27
N PRO A 194 6.10 14.21 10.00
CA PRO A 194 5.11 15.06 9.37
C PRO A 194 4.10 15.75 10.28
N ASP A 195 3.38 14.88 10.98
CA ASP A 195 2.13 15.15 11.72
C ASP A 195 2.35 15.91 13.03
N MET A 196 3.60 16.05 13.47
CA MET A 196 3.95 16.80 14.68
C MET A 196 3.62 18.30 14.58
N VAL A 197 3.25 18.77 13.39
CA VAL A 197 3.04 20.17 13.09
C VAL A 197 1.62 20.34 12.57
N ASP A 198 0.88 21.33 13.12
CA ASP A 198 -0.48 21.68 12.67
C ASP A 198 -0.58 21.69 11.13
N GLU A 199 -1.71 21.23 10.58
CA GLU A 199 -1.92 21.00 9.14
C GLU A 199 -1.49 22.20 8.27
N GLU A 200 -1.76 23.42 8.72
CA GLU A 200 -1.39 24.68 8.07
C GLU A 200 0.13 24.95 8.05
N ARG A 201 0.84 24.51 9.09
CA ARG A 201 2.31 24.59 9.14
C ARG A 201 2.95 23.49 8.33
N ARG A 202 2.31 22.33 8.20
CA ARG A 202 2.79 21.15 7.49
C ARG A 202 3.09 21.44 6.01
N GLU A 203 2.20 22.17 5.35
CA GLU A 203 2.39 22.65 3.98
C GLU A 203 3.57 23.64 3.87
N ALA A 204 3.68 24.57 4.82
CA ALA A 204 4.78 25.52 4.87
C ALA A 204 6.14 24.83 5.11
N TYR A 205 6.18 23.75 5.90
CA TYR A 205 7.36 22.92 6.09
C TYR A 205 7.70 22.12 4.83
N ALA A 206 6.72 21.48 4.19
CA ALA A 206 6.94 20.74 2.94
C ALA A 206 7.56 21.64 1.86
N GLN A 207 6.99 22.83 1.66
CA GLN A 207 7.53 23.83 0.72
C GLN A 207 8.95 24.29 1.10
N ARG A 208 9.25 24.45 2.39
CA ARG A 208 10.60 24.84 2.85
C ARG A 208 11.61 23.71 2.69
N ALA A 209 11.23 22.48 3.01
CA ALA A 209 12.06 21.30 2.84
C ALA A 209 12.40 21.09 1.35
N GLU A 210 11.44 21.31 0.45
CA GLU A 210 11.70 21.36 -0.99
C GLU A 210 12.69 22.46 -1.36
N ARG A 211 12.51 23.69 -0.86
CA ARG A 211 13.47 24.79 -1.11
C ARG A 211 14.87 24.44 -0.62
N PHE A 212 15.01 23.83 0.55
CA PHE A 212 16.31 23.41 1.08
C PHE A 212 16.94 22.29 0.22
N LYS A 213 16.15 21.33 -0.24
CA LYS A 213 16.60 20.31 -1.20
C LYS A 213 17.05 20.94 -2.52
N ALA A 214 16.32 21.95 -3.02
CA ALA A 214 16.70 22.68 -4.23
C ALA A 214 18.02 23.44 -4.05
N ILE A 215 18.18 24.17 -2.94
CA ILE A 215 19.42 24.91 -2.63
C ILE A 215 20.61 23.96 -2.50
N SER A 216 20.45 22.87 -1.75
CA SER A 216 21.53 21.87 -1.59
C SER A 216 21.87 21.14 -2.88
N ARG A 217 20.90 20.92 -3.79
CA ARG A 217 21.17 20.42 -5.14
C ARG A 217 22.03 21.40 -5.93
N VAL A 218 21.63 22.67 -5.99
CA VAL A 218 22.37 23.71 -6.70
C VAL A 218 23.78 23.90 -6.13
N GLN A 219 23.93 23.92 -4.81
CA GLN A 219 25.26 24.00 -4.18
C GLN A 219 26.15 22.83 -4.57
N ARG A 220 25.63 21.60 -4.61
CA ARG A 220 26.40 20.43 -5.07
C ARG A 220 26.81 20.54 -6.53
N GLU A 221 25.91 21.01 -7.40
CA GLU A 221 26.22 21.26 -8.81
C GLU A 221 27.30 22.33 -8.96
N MET A 222 27.20 23.44 -8.22
CA MET A 222 28.22 24.50 -8.20
C MET A 222 29.58 23.98 -7.73
N MET A 223 29.62 23.21 -6.64
CA MET A 223 30.86 22.61 -6.13
C MET A 223 31.45 21.60 -7.10
N SER A 224 30.60 20.82 -7.78
CA SER A 224 31.03 19.90 -8.83
C SER A 224 31.64 20.64 -10.02
N ALA A 225 31.02 21.74 -10.46
CA ALA A 225 31.55 22.57 -11.54
C ALA A 225 32.88 23.23 -11.14
N ALA A 226 32.97 23.79 -9.93
CA ALA A 226 34.20 24.37 -9.39
C ALA A 226 35.33 23.34 -9.32
N ARG A 227 35.05 22.12 -8.84
CA ARG A 227 36.03 21.03 -8.85
C ARG A 227 36.46 20.62 -10.25
N HIS A 228 35.51 20.55 -11.19
CA HIS A 228 35.82 20.19 -12.57
C HIS A 228 36.76 21.19 -13.24
N GLU A 229 36.54 22.49 -13.01
CA GLU A 229 37.39 23.56 -13.53
C GLU A 229 38.80 23.55 -12.92
N VAL A 230 38.90 23.32 -11.60
CA VAL A 230 40.21 23.19 -10.94
C VAL A 230 40.95 21.94 -11.45
N LEU A 231 40.24 20.86 -11.76
CA LEU A 231 40.81 19.66 -12.36
C LEU A 231 41.22 19.86 -13.83
N SER A 232 40.49 20.64 -14.63
CA SER A 232 40.85 20.94 -16.02
C SER A 232 42.11 21.81 -16.09
N ALA A 233 42.26 22.78 -15.18
CA ALA A 233 43.45 23.61 -15.04
C ALA A 233 44.73 22.80 -14.79
N ARG A 234 44.62 21.57 -14.25
CA ARG A 234 45.76 20.64 -14.10
C ARG A 234 46.41 20.25 -15.44
N SER A 235 45.66 20.29 -16.53
CA SER A 235 46.13 19.92 -17.87
C SER A 235 46.73 21.09 -18.66
N GLU A 236 46.69 22.31 -18.11
CA GLU A 236 47.20 23.50 -18.77
C GLU A 236 48.72 23.66 -18.64
N PRO A 237 49.41 24.17 -19.67
CA PRO A 237 50.85 24.41 -19.61
C PRO A 237 51.21 25.46 -18.55
N GLY A 238 52.01 25.06 -17.55
CA GLY A 238 52.47 25.94 -16.47
C GLY A 238 51.76 25.76 -15.13
N SER A 239 50.77 24.87 -15.06
CA SER A 239 50.06 24.54 -13.82
C SER A 239 50.83 23.54 -12.95
N ASP A 240 51.13 23.91 -11.70
CA ASP A 240 51.74 23.03 -10.71
C ASP A 240 50.68 22.08 -10.11
N PRO A 241 50.79 20.75 -10.29
CA PRO A 241 49.85 19.78 -9.75
C PRO A 241 49.68 19.85 -8.22
N GLU A 242 50.72 20.22 -7.47
CA GLU A 242 50.64 20.31 -6.01
C GLU A 242 49.78 21.49 -5.54
N VAL A 243 49.75 22.58 -6.31
CA VAL A 243 48.91 23.75 -6.04
C VAL A 243 47.45 23.42 -6.32
N VAL A 244 47.18 22.70 -7.41
CA VAL A 244 45.84 22.22 -7.76
C VAL A 244 45.27 21.30 -6.67
N ASP A 245 46.05 20.32 -6.21
CA ASP A 245 45.64 19.40 -5.12
C ASP A 245 45.42 20.12 -3.77
N ARG A 246 46.12 21.24 -3.55
CA ARG A 246 45.89 22.08 -2.37
C ARG A 246 44.58 22.82 -2.46
N VAL A 247 44.24 23.38 -3.62
CA VAL A 247 42.96 24.09 -3.85
C VAL A 247 41.79 23.11 -3.78
N LEU A 248 41.93 21.91 -4.34
CA LEU A 248 40.89 20.86 -4.27
C LEU A 248 40.56 20.40 -2.85
N ARG A 249 41.44 20.60 -1.86
CA ARG A 249 41.14 20.29 -0.45
C ARG A 249 40.19 21.28 0.21
N TYR A 250 40.01 22.47 -0.38
CA TYR A 250 39.09 23.50 0.13
C TYR A 250 37.72 23.48 -0.58
N LEU A 251 37.57 22.68 -1.62
CA LEU A 251 36.33 22.49 -2.39
C LEU A 251 35.75 21.10 -2.12
#